data_AF-A0A1F2UCA0-F1
#
_entry.id   AF-A0A1F2UCA0-F1
#
_cell.length_a   1.000
_cell.length_b   1.000
_cell.length_c   1.000
_cell.angle_alpha   90.00
_cell.angle_beta   90.00
_cell.angle_gamma   90.00
#
_symmetry.space_group_name_H-M   'P 1'
#
loop_
_entity.id
_entity.type
_entity.pdbx_description
1 polymer ?
#
loop_
_entity_poly.entity_id
_entity_poly.type
_entity_poly.pdbx_seq_one_letter_code
_entity_poly.pdbx_strand_id
1 'polypeptide(L)' 'MFRTLVKTEAVAVEGQVFPVRFFEVRTGRGLRRYSAEIQLGPGDHIILDDDSVTNLEARAARLVPATLYSRILARTA' A
#
# COMPACT_ATOMS: atom_id res chain seq x y z
N MET A 1 -15.01 7.66 -11.53
CA MET A 1 -14.76 8.11 -10.14
C MET A 1 -13.27 8.40 -10.03
N PHE A 2 -12.86 9.65 -9.85
CA PHE A 2 -11.45 10.04 -9.85
C PHE A 2 -10.81 9.75 -8.49
N ARG A 3 -9.62 9.15 -8.49
CA ARG A 3 -8.75 8.97 -7.32
C ARG A 3 -7.77 10.15 -7.29
N THR A 4 -7.72 10.86 -6.17
CA THR A 4 -6.75 11.95 -5.97
C THR A 4 -5.57 11.42 -5.19
N LEU A 5 -4.36 11.51 -5.71
CA LEU A 5 -3.15 11.20 -4.95
C LEU A 5 -3.02 12.22 -3.80
N VAL A 6 -2.98 11.72 -2.56
CA VAL A 6 -2.92 12.57 -1.36
C VAL A 6 -1.59 12.45 -0.62
N LYS A 7 -0.89 11.33 -0.75
CA LYS A 7 0.41 11.13 -0.11
C LYS A 7 1.24 10.11 -0.90
N THR A 8 2.56 10.30 -0.87
CA THR A 8 3.54 9.29 -1.25
C THR A 8 4.46 9.01 -0.09
N GLU A 9 4.80 7.75 0.11
CA GLU A 9 5.72 7.30 1.15
C GLU A 9 6.57 6.14 0.60
N ALA A 10 7.51 5.65 1.40
CA ALA A 10 8.27 4.47 1.09
C ALA A 10 8.48 3.61 2.33
N VAL A 11 8.38 2.30 2.16
CA VAL A 11 8.70 1.32 3.20
C VAL A 11 10.04 0.69 2.88
N ALA A 12 11.00 0.82 3.81
CA ALA A 12 12.31 0.20 3.68
C ALA A 12 12.32 -1.18 4.34
N VAL A 13 12.74 -2.21 3.60
CA VAL A 13 12.91 -3.58 4.09
C VAL A 13 14.20 -4.15 3.53
N GLU A 14 15.12 -4.62 4.39
CA GLU A 14 16.40 -5.25 3.99
C GLU A 14 17.19 -4.45 2.93
N GLY A 15 17.26 -3.12 3.10
CA GLY A 15 17.97 -2.23 2.16
C GLY A 15 17.26 -1.96 0.83
N GLN A 16 16.08 -2.55 0.61
CA GLN A 16 15.19 -2.25 -0.51
C GLN A 16 14.11 -1.26 -0.09
N VAL A 17 13.67 -0.42 -1.03
CA VAL A 17 12.70 0.64 -0.79
C VAL A 17 11.49 0.41 -1.67
N PHE A 18 10.32 0.26 -1.04
CA PHE A 18 9.06 -0.03 -1.70
C PHE A 18 8.15 1.21 -1.64
N PRO A 19 7.84 1.86 -2.79
CA PRO A 19 7.03 3.05 -2.78
C PRO A 19 5.56 2.72 -2.49
N VAL A 20 4.92 3.60 -1.72
CA VAL A 20 3.51 3.54 -1.37
C VAL A 20 2.83 4.83 -1.79
N ARG A 21 1.74 4.72 -2.55
CA ARG A 21 0.92 5.86 -2.99
C ARG A 21 -0.45 5.78 -2.33
N PHE A 22 -0.86 6.84 -1.66
CA PHE A 22 -2.16 6.93 -1.01
C PHE A 22 -3.08 7.83 -1.81
N PHE A 23 -4.31 7.38 -2.00
CA PHE A 23 -5.32 8.08 -2.77
C PHE A 23 -6.56 8.33 -1.93
N GLU A 24 -7.20 9.49 -2.12
CA GLU A 24 -8.55 9.78 -1.64
C GLU A 24 -9.56 9.58 -2.77
N VAL A 25 -10.70 9.01 -2.41
CA VAL A 25 -11.89 8.91 -3.23
C VAL A 25 -13.08 9.47 -2.47
N ARG A 26 -13.80 10.41 -3.09
CA ARG A 26 -15.09 10.88 -2.57
C ARG A 26 -16.22 10.06 -3.17
N THR A 27 -16.96 9.36 -2.32
CA THR A 27 -18.14 8.60 -2.72
C THR A 27 -19.28 9.52 -3.16
N GLY A 28 -20.22 9.01 -3.95
CA GLY A 28 -21.41 9.78 -4.38
C GLY A 28 -22.29 10.26 -3.23
N ARG A 29 -22.09 9.74 -2.00
CA ARG A 29 -22.75 10.19 -0.77
C ARG A 29 -21.87 11.12 0.09
N GLY A 30 -20.75 11.60 -0.45
CA GLY A 30 -19.84 12.52 0.24
C GLY A 30 -18.89 11.88 1.24
N LEU A 31 -18.97 10.56 1.49
CA LEU A 31 -18.01 9.86 2.35
C LEU A 31 -16.64 9.81 1.69
N ARG A 32 -15.57 9.99 2.48
CA ARG A 32 -14.19 9.79 2.05
C ARG A 32 -13.80 8.34 2.21
N ARG A 33 -13.14 7.78 1.21
CA ARG A 33 -12.43 6.50 1.28
C ARG A 33 -11.00 6.71 0.85
N TYR A 34 -10.11 5.94 1.44
CA TYR A 34 -8.71 5.99 1.11
C TYR A 34 -8.25 4.63 0.58
N SER A 35 -7.30 4.66 -0.33
CA SER A 35 -6.64 3.46 -0.81
C SER A 35 -5.12 3.66 -0.84
N ALA A 36 -4.35 2.64 -0.46
CA ALA A 36 -2.91 2.61 -0.64
C ALA A 36 -2.53 1.61 -1.74
N GLU A 37 -1.64 2.04 -2.63
CA GLU A 37 -1.01 1.21 -3.65
C GLU A 37 0.45 1.02 -3.27
N ILE A 38 0.83 -0.23 -3.03
CA ILE A 38 2.19 -0.64 -2.67
C ILE A 38 2.79 -1.34 -3.87
N GLN A 39 3.89 -0.81 -4.41
CA GLN A 39 4.57 -1.40 -5.57
C GLN A 39 5.72 -2.29 -5.11
N LEU A 40 5.59 -3.60 -5.29
CA LEU A 40 6.61 -4.60 -4.94
C LEU A 40 7.54 -4.94 -6.11
N GLY A 41 7.08 -4.71 -7.34
CA GLY A 41 7.84 -4.92 -8.56
C GLY A 41 7.08 -4.43 -9.79
N PRO A 42 7.67 -4.57 -11.00
CA PRO A 42 6.97 -4.25 -12.24
C PRO A 42 5.69 -5.09 -12.38
N GLY A 43 4.52 -4.43 -12.43
CA GLY A 43 3.22 -5.10 -12.52
C GLY A 43 2.75 -5.79 -11.22
N ASP A 44 3.52 -5.72 -10.14
CA ASP A 44 3.23 -6.39 -8.87
C ASP A 44 2.88 -5.34 -7.80
N HIS A 45 1.59 -5.23 -7.52
CA HIS A 45 1.03 -4.22 -6.65
C HIS A 45 0.09 -4.85 -5.62
N ILE A 46 0.16 -4.35 -4.39
CA ILE A 46 -0.87 -4.60 -3.37
C ILE A 46 -1.71 -3.35 -3.25
N ILE A 47 -3.04 -3.51 -3.28
CA ILE A 47 -4.00 -2.43 -3.06
C ILE A 47 -4.71 -2.68 -1.74
N LEU A 48 -4.70 -1.68 -0.87
CA LEU A 48 -5.39 -1.68 0.41
C LEU A 48 -6.43 -0.57 0.41
N ASP A 49 -7.64 -0.86 0.89
CA ASP A 49 -8.67 0.15 1.15
C ASP A 49 -8.87 0.31 2.65
N ASP A 50 -9.17 1.54 3.07
CA ASP A 50 -9.46 1.90 4.46
C ASP A 50 -10.25 3.23 4.54
N ASP A 51 -10.66 3.60 5.76
CA ASP A 51 -11.35 4.87 6.02
C ASP A 51 -10.41 6.01 6.43
N SER A 52 -9.12 5.72 6.66
CA SER A 52 -8.10 6.71 6.97
C SER A 52 -6.73 6.39 6.36
N VAL A 53 -5.96 7.44 6.05
CA VAL A 53 -4.58 7.31 5.57
C VAL A 53 -3.68 6.71 6.65
N THR A 54 -3.86 7.10 7.92
CA THR A 54 -3.05 6.59 9.04
C THR A 54 -3.19 5.08 9.24
N ASN A 55 -4.40 4.52 9.09
CA ASN A 55 -4.57 3.06 9.12
C ASN A 55 -3.84 2.40 7.95
N LEU A 56 -3.93 2.97 6.76
CA LEU A 56 -3.24 2.46 5.58
C LEU A 56 -1.72 2.48 5.75
N GLU A 57 -1.15 3.53 6.33
CA GLU A 57 0.28 3.62 6.65
C GLU A 57 0.71 2.48 7.59
N ALA A 58 -0.01 2.32 8.70
CA ALA A 58 0.27 1.27 9.66
C ALA A 58 0.13 -0.14 9.06
N ARG A 59 -0.81 -0.34 8.13
CA ARG A 59 -0.99 -1.61 7.41
C ARG A 59 0.10 -1.82 6.38
N ALA A 60 0.48 -0.81 5.60
CA ALA A 60 1.56 -0.90 4.63
C ALA A 60 2.90 -1.25 5.29
N ALA A 61 3.22 -0.60 6.42
CA ALA A 61 4.44 -0.87 7.19
C ALA A 61 4.55 -2.32 7.68
N ARG A 62 3.42 -3.01 7.88
CA ARG A 62 3.39 -4.42 8.30
C ARG A 62 3.28 -5.39 7.12
N LEU A 63 2.47 -5.07 6.11
CA LEU A 63 2.19 -5.97 4.98
C LEU A 63 3.35 -6.09 4.01
N VAL A 64 4.10 -5.02 3.77
CA VAL A 64 5.28 -5.04 2.90
C VAL A 64 6.30 -6.09 3.38
N PRO A 65 6.85 -6.01 4.61
CA PRO A 65 7.81 -7.00 5.08
C PRO A 65 7.20 -8.40 5.15
N ALA A 66 5.96 -8.55 5.64
CA ALA A 66 5.31 -9.85 5.72
C ALA A 66 5.18 -10.54 4.35
N THR A 67 4.80 -9.78 3.31
CA THR A 67 4.68 -10.31 1.95
C THR A 67 6.05 -10.72 1.38
N LEU A 68 7.07 -9.88 1.58
CA LEU A 68 8.41 -10.16 1.08
C LEU A 68 8.99 -11.42 1.73
N TYR A 69 8.92 -11.53 3.06
CA TYR A 69 9.41 -12.71 3.76
C TYR A 69 8.61 -13.97 3.40
N SER A 70 7.29 -13.87 3.26
CA SER A 70 6.46 -15.00 2.80
C SER A 70 6.89 -15.49 1.42
N ARG A 71 7.18 -14.60 0.47
CA ARG A 71 7.66 -14.95 -0.87
C ARG A 71 9.07 -15.54 -0.85
N ILE A 72 9.96 -15.03 0.00
CA ILE A 72 11.30 -15.60 0.18
C ILE A 72 11.18 -17.05 0.65
N LEU A 73 10.38 -17.30 1.69
CA LEU A 73 10.14 -18.63 2.23
C LEU A 73 9.53 -19.57 1.17
N ALA A 74 8.55 -19.08 0.39
CA ALA A 74 7.92 -19.86 -0.67
C ALA A 74 8.87 -20.21 -1.83
N ARG A 75 9.93 -19.43 -2.07
CA ARG A 75 10.96 -19.76 -3.07
C ARG A 75 11.98 -20.78 -2.58
N THR A 76 12.10 -20.94 -1.27
CA THR A 76 13.04 -21.87 -0.63
C THR A 76 12.41 -23.23 -0.28
N ALA A 77 11.10 -23.35 -0.42
CA ALA A 77 10.34 -24.59 -0.25
C ALA A 77 10.27 -25.38 -1.56
#